data_AF-A0A074RJQ7-F1
#
_entry.id   AF-A0A074RJQ7-F1
#
_cell.length_a   1.000
_cell.length_b   1.000
_cell.length_c   1.000
_cell.angle_alpha   90.00
_cell.angle_beta   90.00
_cell.angle_gamma   90.00
#
_symmetry.space_group_name_H-M   'P 1'
#
loop_
_entity.id
_entity.type
_entity.pdbx_description
1 polymer ?
#
loop_
_entity_poly.entity_id
_entity_poly.type
_entity_poly.pdbx_seq_one_letter_code
_entity_poly.pdbx_strand_id
1 'polypeptide(L)'
;MQTSFFFINLAIELPSLRISSLLAFVLVGIGTFFANVMYIQSIGSDLTSFGDQFNNFLFTNSSIGLEDMSLLLLSLPPIKPSGVLSIDEIKSQAVKVFENPVRDRKEISSFLKGKSGVYLWYLESSGKYYVGSSVDLRYRFYDYFSESYFYKSGSSAIIANAIAKYGLDAFQFLILEFTEKSETLSREQFFIDTLEPEYNILKKAGSTLGFKPTGETKDKLSRAAMGRIHSLETRAKISESQKNNKNNPGLALSVKDLETNITIEYSNFTQAASELGFSRTTISMGFKQNNGTPFVVKGRYEITVKPS
;
A
#
# COMPACT_ATOMS: atom_id res chain seq x y z
N MET A 1 -7.14 -10.31 55.90
CA MET A 1 -7.18 -9.80 54.52
C MET A 1 -5.98 -8.88 54.35
N GLN A 2 -4.74 -9.34 54.13
CA GLN A 2 -4.22 -10.21 53.07
C GLN A 2 -4.63 -9.75 51.66
N THR A 3 -3.75 -8.96 51.04
CA THR A 3 -3.18 -9.26 49.72
C THR A 3 -1.77 -8.68 49.69
N SER A 4 -0.80 -9.57 49.81
CA SER A 4 0.63 -9.33 49.73
C SER A 4 1.04 -9.27 48.26
N PHE A 5 1.85 -8.28 47.87
CA PHE A 5 2.70 -8.39 46.68
C PHE A 5 4.14 -8.56 47.14
N PHE A 6 4.66 -9.76 46.91
CA PHE A 6 6.06 -10.13 47.08
C PHE A 6 6.89 -9.42 46.00
N PHE A 7 7.79 -8.54 46.39
CA PHE A 7 8.94 -8.17 45.57
C PHE A 7 10.19 -8.79 46.19
N ILE A 8 10.83 -9.67 45.41
CA ILE A 8 12.07 -10.33 45.76
C ILE A 8 13.18 -9.26 45.78
N ASN A 9 13.70 -8.98 46.99
CA ASN A 9 14.92 -8.23 47.19
C ASN A 9 16.11 -9.07 46.68
N LEU A 10 16.82 -8.58 45.67
CA LEU A 10 18.19 -8.99 45.41
C LEU A 10 19.10 -7.82 45.83
N ALA A 11 19.51 -7.85 47.10
CA ALA A 11 20.50 -6.95 47.65
C ALA A 11 21.89 -7.32 47.10
N ILE A 12 22.53 -6.41 46.39
CA ILE A 12 23.99 -6.43 46.18
C ILE A 12 24.54 -5.31 47.05
N GLU A 13 25.19 -5.69 48.14
CA GLU A 13 25.94 -4.79 49.00
C GLU A 13 27.15 -4.24 48.24
N LEU A 14 27.22 -2.93 48.06
CA LEU A 14 28.46 -2.20 47.81
C LEU A 14 28.75 -1.35 49.05
N PRO A 15 29.81 -1.64 49.82
CA PRO A 15 30.18 -0.81 50.95
C PRO A 15 30.81 0.50 50.45
N SER A 16 30.40 1.60 51.07
CA SER A 16 30.95 2.96 50.99
C SER A 16 30.61 3.80 49.74
N LEU A 17 29.42 4.39 49.71
CA LEU A 17 29.25 5.80 49.35
C LEU A 17 27.90 6.31 49.86
N ARG A 18 27.90 7.28 50.78
CA ARG A 18 26.68 7.97 51.20
C ARG A 18 26.28 8.96 50.10
N ILE A 19 25.34 8.56 49.24
CA ILE A 19 24.62 9.49 48.35
C ILE A 19 23.17 9.58 48.85
N SER A 20 22.67 10.81 48.98
CA SER A 20 21.35 11.14 49.49
C SER A 20 20.22 10.50 48.65
N SER A 21 19.18 10.02 49.34
CA SER A 21 18.06 9.23 48.82
C SER A 21 17.14 9.93 47.81
N LEU A 22 17.46 11.16 47.39
CA LEU A 22 16.70 11.88 46.35
C LEU A 22 17.33 11.77 44.95
N LEU A 23 18.63 11.46 44.85
CA LEU A 23 19.33 11.39 43.56
C LEU A 23 19.29 9.97 42.92
N ALA A 24 19.12 8.94 43.75
CA ALA A 24 19.06 7.55 43.27
C ALA A 24 17.75 7.22 42.52
N PHE A 25 16.65 7.92 42.80
CA PHE A 25 15.37 7.72 42.10
C PHE A 25 15.37 8.26 40.66
N VAL A 26 16.19 9.27 40.36
CA VAL A 26 16.27 9.86 39.02
C VAL A 26 17.18 9.03 38.09
N LEU A 27 18.25 8.44 38.63
CA LEU A 27 19.19 7.60 37.87
C LEU A 27 18.57 6.27 37.41
N VAL A 28 17.70 5.65 38.21
CA VAL A 28 17.07 4.36 37.85
C VAL A 28 15.95 4.55 36.81
N GLY A 29 15.21 5.66 36.85
CA GLY A 29 14.14 5.95 35.88
C GLY A 29 14.64 6.34 34.49
N ILE A 30 15.78 7.05 34.41
CA ILE A 30 16.36 7.50 33.14
C ILE A 30 17.16 6.37 32.50
N GLY A 31 17.97 5.63 33.26
CA GLY A 31 18.75 4.51 32.71
C GLY A 31 17.87 3.39 32.10
N THR A 32 16.70 3.13 32.70
CA THR A 32 15.75 2.13 32.17
C THR A 32 14.97 2.62 30.95
N PHE A 33 14.66 3.92 30.87
CA PHE A 33 14.07 4.52 29.67
C PHE A 33 15.08 4.58 28.52
N PHE A 34 16.33 4.97 28.78
CA PHE A 34 17.42 4.97 27.81
C PHE A 34 17.81 3.55 27.37
N ALA A 35 17.82 2.57 28.27
CA ALA A 35 18.04 1.17 27.90
C ALA A 35 16.90 0.62 27.06
N ASN A 36 15.64 0.98 27.33
CA ASN A 36 14.50 0.57 26.49
C ASN A 36 14.53 1.27 25.12
N VAL A 37 14.88 2.56 25.05
CA VAL A 37 15.02 3.28 23.77
C VAL A 37 16.20 2.74 22.95
N MET A 38 17.34 2.45 23.59
CA MET A 38 18.50 1.82 22.95
C MET A 38 18.21 0.37 22.54
N TYR A 39 17.50 -0.42 23.36
CA TYR A 39 17.10 -1.79 23.05
C TYR A 39 16.09 -1.85 21.89
N ILE A 40 15.23 -0.82 21.75
CA ILE A 40 14.33 -0.66 20.60
C ILE A 40 15.11 -0.23 19.33
N GLN A 41 16.29 0.38 19.47
CA GLN A 41 17.09 0.92 18.36
C GLN A 41 18.31 0.06 17.95
N SER A 42 18.65 -1.00 18.68
CA SER A 42 19.89 -1.77 18.48
C SER A 42 19.65 -3.29 18.49
N ILE A 43 19.47 -3.86 17.30
CA ILE A 43 19.61 -5.29 17.04
C ILE A 43 20.78 -5.45 16.05
N GLY A 44 21.93 -5.98 16.51
CA GLY A 44 23.07 -6.37 15.66
C GLY A 44 24.44 -5.78 16.02
N SER A 45 25.52 -6.46 15.60
CA SER A 45 26.88 -6.55 16.16
C SER A 45 27.82 -5.33 16.15
N ASP A 46 27.34 -4.11 15.95
CA ASP A 46 28.20 -2.89 15.93
C ASP A 46 28.25 -2.14 17.28
N LEU A 47 27.98 -2.85 18.38
CA LEU A 47 27.97 -2.33 19.76
C LEU A 47 29.28 -1.64 20.16
N THR A 48 30.43 -2.06 19.63
CA THR A 48 31.73 -1.48 19.98
C THR A 48 31.95 -0.13 19.29
N SER A 49 31.68 -0.02 17.99
CA SER A 49 31.92 1.23 17.24
C SER A 49 30.98 2.36 17.69
N PHE A 50 29.70 2.07 17.94
CA PHE A 50 28.75 3.08 18.40
C PHE A 50 28.98 3.43 19.88
N GLY A 51 29.26 2.43 20.72
CA GLY A 51 29.61 2.65 22.13
C GLY A 51 30.84 3.53 22.29
N ASP A 52 31.87 3.34 21.47
CA ASP A 52 33.10 4.14 21.50
C ASP A 52 32.88 5.58 20.99
N GLN A 53 32.05 5.76 19.96
CA GLN A 53 31.69 7.10 19.46
C GLN A 53 30.81 7.87 20.44
N PHE A 54 29.84 7.20 21.06
CA PHE A 54 28.94 7.78 22.05
C PHE A 54 29.69 8.13 23.34
N ASN A 55 30.58 7.25 23.81
CA ASN A 55 31.45 7.54 24.95
C ASN A 55 32.37 8.72 24.66
N ASN A 56 33.07 8.75 23.51
CA ASN A 56 33.90 9.90 23.13
C ASN A 56 33.08 11.20 23.08
N PHE A 57 31.86 11.16 22.55
CA PHE A 57 30.98 12.31 22.48
C PHE A 57 30.56 12.82 23.87
N LEU A 58 30.15 11.92 24.77
CA LEU A 58 29.81 12.27 26.16
C LEU A 58 31.01 12.82 26.94
N PHE A 59 32.22 12.25 26.73
CA PHE A 59 33.44 12.74 27.35
C PHE A 59 33.87 14.12 26.82
N THR A 60 33.64 14.41 25.54
CA THR A 60 33.95 15.73 24.95
C THR A 60 32.96 16.82 25.31
N ASN A 61 31.73 16.47 25.66
CA ASN A 61 30.65 17.43 25.90
C ASN A 61 30.02 17.25 27.29
N SER A 62 30.84 17.35 28.33
CA SER A 62 30.47 17.17 29.74
C SER A 62 29.44 18.18 30.30
N SER A 63 28.86 19.03 29.46
CA SER A 63 28.05 20.19 29.85
C SER A 63 26.71 20.31 29.12
N ILE A 64 26.29 19.30 28.33
CA ILE A 64 25.02 19.36 27.61
C ILE A 64 23.85 19.09 28.57
N GLY A 65 22.89 20.02 28.62
CA GLY A 65 21.67 19.88 29.42
C GLY A 65 20.71 18.81 28.88
N LEU A 66 19.82 18.29 29.74
CA LEU A 66 18.83 17.26 29.40
C LEU A 66 17.89 17.66 28.24
N GLU A 67 17.59 18.97 28.10
CA GLU A 67 16.75 19.49 27.02
C GLU A 67 17.49 19.48 25.67
N ASP A 68 18.77 19.81 25.66
CA ASP A 68 19.62 19.80 24.47
C ASP A 68 19.86 18.36 23.95
N MET A 69 19.95 17.38 24.86
CA MET A 69 20.01 15.96 24.51
C MET A 69 18.73 15.45 23.83
N SER A 70 17.57 15.94 24.28
CA SER A 70 16.28 15.56 23.70
C SER A 70 16.11 16.14 22.30
N LEU A 71 16.50 17.40 22.10
CA LEU A 71 16.50 18.06 20.80
C LEU A 71 17.50 17.44 19.82
N LEU A 72 18.66 16.99 20.32
CA LEU A 72 19.65 16.29 19.52
C LEU A 72 19.13 14.93 19.04
N LEU A 73 18.49 14.14 19.91
CA LEU A 73 17.85 12.86 19.57
C LEU A 73 16.72 13.01 18.54
N LEU A 74 15.97 14.12 18.60
CA LEU A 74 14.95 14.47 17.60
C LEU A 74 15.54 14.93 16.25
N SER A 75 16.81 15.35 16.23
CA SER A 75 17.51 15.82 15.03
C SER A 75 18.31 14.72 14.31
N LEU A 76 18.54 13.57 14.97
CA LEU A 76 19.20 12.43 14.34
C LEU A 76 18.28 11.85 13.26
N PRO A 77 18.80 11.54 12.05
CA PRO A 77 18.00 10.85 11.05
C PRO A 77 17.52 9.52 11.63
N PRO A 78 16.28 9.08 11.34
CA PRO A 78 15.79 7.80 11.83
C PRO A 78 16.74 6.71 11.36
N ILE A 79 17.40 6.06 12.32
CA ILE A 79 18.24 4.89 12.05
C ILE A 79 17.28 3.83 11.50
N LYS A 80 17.35 3.55 10.20
CA LYS A 80 16.69 2.36 9.65
C LYS A 80 17.37 1.16 10.32
N PRO A 81 16.63 0.25 10.98
CA PRO A 81 17.24 -0.98 11.47
C PRO A 81 17.89 -1.69 10.28
N SER A 82 19.21 -1.65 10.25
CA SER A 82 20.02 -2.27 9.22
C SER A 82 20.16 -3.75 9.57
N GLY A 83 19.08 -4.49 9.34
CA GLY A 83 18.99 -5.92 9.57
C GLY A 83 17.55 -6.35 9.36
N VAL A 84 17.27 -7.06 8.26
CA VAL A 84 16.00 -7.76 8.09
C VAL A 84 15.83 -8.65 9.33
N LEU A 85 14.79 -8.41 10.14
CA LEU A 85 14.50 -9.22 11.31
C LEU A 85 14.49 -10.69 10.92
N SER A 86 15.25 -11.51 11.65
CA SER A 86 15.24 -12.95 11.42
C SER A 86 13.85 -13.51 11.70
N ILE A 87 13.48 -14.59 11.03
CA ILE A 87 12.16 -15.19 11.23
C ILE A 87 11.94 -15.63 12.69
N ASP A 88 13.01 -16.02 13.38
CA ASP A 88 12.95 -16.45 14.78
C ASP A 88 12.64 -15.27 15.71
N GLU A 89 13.19 -14.08 15.42
CA GLU A 89 12.83 -12.85 16.14
C GLU A 89 11.35 -12.50 15.90
N ILE A 90 10.88 -12.57 14.65
CA ILE A 90 9.48 -12.32 14.30
C ILE A 90 8.55 -13.30 15.04
N LYS A 91 8.89 -14.59 15.05
CA LYS A 91 8.15 -15.62 15.78
C LYS A 91 8.11 -15.35 17.29
N SER A 92 9.22 -14.88 17.86
CA SER A 92 9.30 -14.55 19.29
C SER A 92 8.43 -13.35 19.69
N GLN A 93 8.27 -12.39 18.78
CA GLN A 93 7.45 -11.18 18.98
C GLN A 93 5.98 -11.38 18.60
N ALA A 94 5.66 -12.41 17.83
CA ALA A 94 4.30 -12.70 17.40
C ALA A 94 3.41 -13.07 18.60
N VAL A 95 2.17 -12.60 18.58
CA VAL A 95 1.14 -12.91 19.58
C VAL A 95 0.86 -14.41 19.62
N LYS A 96 0.84 -15.06 18.46
CA LYS A 96 0.62 -16.51 18.34
C LYS A 96 1.18 -17.04 17.03
N VAL A 97 1.86 -18.18 17.10
CA VAL A 97 2.35 -18.92 15.95
C VAL A 97 1.58 -20.22 15.82
N PHE A 98 1.12 -20.53 14.61
CA PHE A 98 0.50 -21.80 14.25
C PHE A 98 1.34 -22.48 13.17
N GLU A 99 2.01 -23.55 13.56
CA GLU A 99 2.93 -24.29 12.69
C GLU A 99 2.20 -24.96 11.51
N ASN A 100 0.99 -25.48 11.75
CA ASN A 100 0.18 -26.09 10.70
C ASN A 100 -1.26 -25.56 10.68
N PRO A 101 -1.58 -24.59 9.81
CA PRO A 101 -2.89 -23.95 9.73
C PRO A 101 -4.01 -24.91 9.32
N VAL A 102 -3.68 -25.98 8.59
CA VAL A 102 -4.65 -26.98 8.12
C VAL A 102 -5.07 -27.89 9.27
N ARG A 103 -4.11 -28.37 10.06
CA ARG A 103 -4.34 -29.20 11.24
C ARG A 103 -5.02 -28.41 12.36
N ASP A 104 -4.51 -27.20 12.63
CA ASP A 104 -4.91 -26.40 13.79
C ASP A 104 -6.10 -25.48 13.47
N ARG A 105 -6.76 -25.68 12.33
CA ARG A 105 -7.81 -24.82 11.76
C ARG A 105 -8.93 -24.45 12.75
N LYS A 106 -9.42 -25.42 13.53
CA LYS A 106 -10.52 -25.19 14.50
C LYS A 106 -10.05 -24.34 15.68
N GLU A 107 -8.83 -24.56 16.15
CA GLU A 107 -8.21 -23.78 17.21
C GLU A 107 -8.01 -22.34 16.74
N ILE A 108 -7.40 -22.15 15.57
CA ILE A 108 -7.18 -20.83 14.95
C ILE A 108 -8.51 -20.09 14.80
N SER A 109 -9.51 -20.74 14.21
CA SER A 109 -10.83 -20.15 14.01
C SER A 109 -11.50 -19.71 15.31
N SER A 110 -11.24 -20.38 16.42
CA SER A 110 -11.81 -20.04 17.73
C SER A 110 -11.02 -18.89 18.36
N PHE A 111 -9.70 -18.94 18.25
CA PHE A 111 -8.78 -17.93 18.74
C PHE A 111 -8.97 -16.55 18.07
N LEU A 112 -9.32 -16.52 16.79
CA LEU A 112 -9.51 -15.29 15.99
C LEU A 112 -10.93 -14.72 16.04
N LYS A 113 -11.88 -15.41 16.69
CA LYS A 113 -13.30 -15.01 16.66
C LYS A 113 -13.48 -13.60 17.22
N GLY A 114 -13.99 -12.68 16.40
CA GLY A 114 -14.29 -11.30 16.79
C GLY A 114 -13.08 -10.39 16.90
N LYS A 115 -11.90 -10.80 16.41
CA LYS A 115 -10.66 -10.03 16.49
C LYS A 115 -10.28 -9.44 15.14
N SER A 116 -9.80 -8.20 15.17
CA SER A 116 -9.11 -7.51 14.07
C SER A 116 -7.60 -7.50 14.32
N GLY A 117 -6.81 -7.39 13.26
CA GLY A 117 -5.37 -7.29 13.41
C GLY A 117 -4.57 -7.59 12.14
N VAL A 118 -3.27 -7.79 12.36
CA VAL A 118 -2.26 -8.08 11.34
C VAL A 118 -1.74 -9.50 11.53
N TYR A 119 -1.61 -10.22 10.41
CA TYR A 119 -1.14 -11.59 10.36
C TYR A 119 -0.05 -11.74 9.31
N LEU A 120 0.67 -12.87 9.40
CA LEU A 120 1.75 -13.22 8.50
C LEU A 120 1.64 -14.69 8.09
N TRP A 121 1.77 -14.95 6.79
CA TRP A 121 1.94 -16.29 6.22
C TRP A 121 3.42 -16.50 5.90
N TYR A 122 4.06 -17.50 6.50
CA TYR A 122 5.47 -17.82 6.29
C TYR A 122 5.63 -19.15 5.58
N LEU A 123 6.41 -19.17 4.49
CA LEU A 123 6.78 -20.40 3.79
C LEU A 123 8.21 -20.80 4.16
N GLU A 124 8.33 -21.86 4.95
CA GLU A 124 9.60 -22.34 5.49
C GLU A 124 10.59 -22.73 4.38
N SER A 125 10.13 -23.44 3.35
CA SER A 125 11.00 -23.92 2.27
C SER A 125 11.70 -22.82 1.47
N SER A 126 11.13 -21.61 1.43
CA SER A 126 11.74 -20.47 0.73
C SER A 126 12.21 -19.35 1.64
N GLY A 127 11.88 -19.40 2.94
CA GLY A 127 12.10 -18.32 3.89
C GLY A 127 11.28 -17.05 3.64
N LYS A 128 10.28 -17.10 2.75
CA LYS A 128 9.54 -15.91 2.29
C LYS A 128 8.21 -15.80 3.02
N TYR A 129 7.72 -14.58 3.15
CA TYR A 129 6.46 -14.35 3.84
C TYR A 129 5.58 -13.27 3.21
N TYR A 130 4.32 -13.30 3.61
CA TYR A 130 3.28 -12.35 3.25
C TYR A 130 2.69 -11.75 4.51
N VAL A 131 2.55 -10.43 4.55
CA VAL A 131 1.85 -9.70 5.61
C VAL A 131 0.49 -9.26 5.09
N GLY A 132 -0.55 -9.45 5.90
CA GLY A 132 -1.87 -8.93 5.59
C GLY A 132 -2.62 -8.53 6.85
N SER A 133 -3.71 -7.81 6.68
CA SER A 133 -4.55 -7.38 7.79
C SER A 133 -6.02 -7.71 7.55
N SER A 134 -6.83 -7.67 8.60
CA SER A 134 -8.29 -7.78 8.49
C SER A 134 -9.01 -7.21 9.70
N VAL A 135 -10.15 -6.58 9.46
CA VAL A 135 -11.12 -6.18 10.50
C VAL A 135 -11.83 -7.39 11.13
N ASP A 136 -11.83 -8.54 10.44
CA ASP A 136 -12.24 -9.83 10.97
C ASP A 136 -11.23 -10.90 10.52
N LEU A 137 -10.31 -11.24 11.44
CA LEU A 137 -9.25 -12.20 11.17
C LEU A 137 -9.78 -13.61 10.93
N ARG A 138 -10.90 -13.99 11.55
CA ARG A 138 -11.50 -15.31 11.36
C ARG A 138 -12.00 -15.45 9.93
N TYR A 139 -12.81 -14.51 9.42
CA TYR A 139 -13.30 -14.58 8.04
C TYR A 139 -12.13 -14.56 7.05
N ARG A 140 -11.15 -13.67 7.26
CA ARG A 140 -9.98 -13.59 6.38
C ARG A 140 -9.15 -14.89 6.37
N PHE A 141 -8.99 -15.54 7.52
CA PHE A 141 -8.32 -16.83 7.60
C PHE A 141 -9.06 -17.91 6.79
N TYR A 142 -10.40 -17.96 6.88
CA TYR A 142 -11.21 -18.91 6.11
C TYR A 142 -11.16 -18.68 4.60
N ASP A 143 -10.99 -17.44 4.14
CA ASP A 143 -10.85 -17.16 2.70
C ASP A 143 -9.74 -17.99 2.06
N TYR A 144 -8.60 -18.17 2.74
CA TYR A 144 -7.47 -18.94 2.23
C TYR A 144 -7.75 -20.44 2.04
N PHE A 145 -8.81 -20.97 2.67
CA PHE A 145 -9.26 -22.36 2.49
C PHE A 145 -10.32 -22.50 1.39
N SER A 146 -10.82 -21.39 0.86
CA SER A 146 -11.87 -21.40 -0.15
C SER A 146 -11.26 -21.38 -1.55
N GLU A 147 -11.68 -22.30 -2.43
CA GLU A 147 -11.30 -22.28 -3.84
C GLU A 147 -11.63 -20.95 -4.52
N SER A 148 -12.74 -20.32 -4.14
CA SER A 148 -13.17 -19.03 -4.69
C SER A 148 -12.20 -17.89 -4.42
N TYR A 149 -11.32 -18.00 -3.41
CA TYR A 149 -10.26 -17.03 -3.15
C TYR A 149 -9.20 -17.04 -4.27
N PHE A 150 -8.91 -18.22 -4.83
CA PHE A 150 -7.95 -18.40 -5.92
C PHE A 150 -8.55 -18.05 -7.29
N TYR A 151 -9.87 -18.26 -7.46
CA TYR A 151 -10.57 -18.01 -8.73
C TYR A 151 -11.28 -16.66 -8.83
N LYS A 152 -11.29 -15.84 -7.77
CA LYS A 152 -11.87 -14.49 -7.83
C LYS A 152 -11.12 -13.66 -8.88
N SER A 153 -11.81 -13.41 -10.00
CA SER A 153 -11.34 -12.65 -11.14
C SER A 153 -10.80 -11.29 -10.70
N GLY A 154 -9.48 -11.15 -10.62
CA GLY A 154 -8.79 -9.90 -10.29
C GLY A 154 -7.82 -9.98 -9.12
N SER A 155 -7.88 -11.00 -8.27
CA SER A 155 -6.89 -11.19 -7.19
C SER A 155 -5.73 -12.05 -7.67
N SER A 156 -4.86 -11.48 -8.51
CA SER A 156 -3.50 -11.97 -8.77
C SER A 156 -2.59 -11.76 -7.55
N ALA A 157 -3.08 -12.15 -6.36
CA ALA A 157 -2.34 -12.02 -5.13
C ALA A 157 -1.25 -13.10 -5.14
N ILE A 158 0.02 -12.70 -5.09
CA ILE A 158 1.15 -13.63 -5.12
C ILE A 158 1.03 -14.72 -4.05
N ILE A 159 0.50 -14.38 -2.87
CA ILE A 159 0.24 -15.35 -1.81
C ILE A 159 -0.74 -16.45 -2.23
N ALA A 160 -1.80 -16.13 -2.99
CA ALA A 160 -2.74 -17.12 -3.49
C ALA A 160 -2.05 -18.09 -4.47
N ASN A 161 -1.18 -17.57 -5.35
CA ASN A 161 -0.39 -18.41 -6.26
C ASN A 161 0.63 -19.28 -5.50
N ALA A 162 1.25 -18.74 -4.44
CA ALA A 162 2.19 -19.48 -3.62
C ALA A 162 1.49 -20.62 -2.86
N ILE A 163 0.33 -20.34 -2.24
CA ILE A 163 -0.49 -21.37 -1.59
C ILE A 163 -0.97 -22.42 -2.59
N ALA A 164 -1.42 -22.03 -3.79
CA ALA A 164 -1.82 -22.99 -4.82
C ALA A 164 -0.65 -23.88 -5.31
N LYS A 165 0.59 -23.39 -5.25
CA LYS A 165 1.78 -24.12 -5.66
C LYS A 165 2.32 -25.07 -4.58
N TYR A 166 2.39 -24.61 -3.33
CA TYR A 166 3.04 -25.36 -2.25
C TYR A 166 2.08 -26.05 -1.29
N GLY A 167 0.78 -25.75 -1.35
CA GLY A 167 -0.20 -26.17 -0.36
C GLY A 167 -0.21 -25.24 0.85
N LEU A 168 -1.34 -25.19 1.56
CA LEU A 168 -1.50 -24.34 2.74
C LEU A 168 -0.81 -24.94 3.98
N ASP A 169 -0.63 -26.26 3.99
CA ASP A 169 0.08 -27.03 5.01
C ASP A 169 1.60 -26.80 5.03
N ALA A 170 2.17 -26.31 3.93
CA ALA A 170 3.56 -25.87 3.86
C ALA A 170 3.81 -24.49 4.51
N PHE A 171 2.75 -23.75 4.84
CA PHE A 171 2.84 -22.44 5.45
C PHE A 171 2.60 -22.49 6.95
N GLN A 172 3.30 -21.63 7.68
CA GLN A 172 2.98 -21.29 9.06
C GLN A 172 2.14 -20.01 9.09
N PHE A 173 1.22 -19.92 10.06
CA PHE A 173 0.36 -18.77 10.23
C PHE A 173 0.66 -18.06 11.54
N LEU A 174 1.07 -16.80 11.47
CA LEU A 174 1.45 -15.98 12.61
C LEU A 174 0.46 -14.84 12.79
N ILE A 175 0.09 -14.57 14.03
CA ILE A 175 -0.61 -13.32 14.40
C ILE A 175 0.44 -12.37 14.94
N LEU A 176 0.69 -11.30 14.20
CA LEU A 176 1.69 -10.29 14.57
C LEU A 176 1.13 -9.36 15.64
N GLU A 177 -0.11 -8.89 15.46
CA GLU A 177 -0.72 -7.91 16.37
C GLU A 177 -2.24 -7.95 16.26
N PHE A 178 -2.94 -7.79 17.39
CA PHE A 178 -4.36 -7.46 17.40
C PHE A 178 -4.54 -5.94 17.46
N THR A 179 -5.42 -5.41 16.63
CA THR A 179 -5.59 -3.96 16.48
C THR A 179 -7.05 -3.59 16.60
N GLU A 180 -7.33 -2.31 16.83
CA GLU A 180 -8.66 -1.77 16.58
C GLU A 180 -8.98 -1.80 15.06
N LYS A 181 -10.26 -1.81 14.72
CA LYS A 181 -10.71 -1.93 13.31
C LYS A 181 -10.26 -0.74 12.46
N SER A 182 -10.19 0.46 13.05
CA SER A 182 -9.76 1.69 12.37
C SER A 182 -8.27 1.72 12.05
N GLU A 183 -7.45 0.99 12.82
CA GLU A 183 -5.99 1.02 12.74
C GLU A 183 -5.41 -0.16 11.95
N THR A 184 -6.26 -1.11 11.56
CA THR A 184 -5.85 -2.35 10.91
C THR A 184 -4.96 -2.10 9.66
N LEU A 185 -5.34 -1.13 8.82
CA LEU A 185 -4.59 -0.77 7.61
C LEU A 185 -3.28 -0.01 7.90
N SER A 186 -3.25 0.85 8.93
CA SER A 186 -2.02 1.58 9.28
C SER A 186 -0.98 0.66 9.89
N ARG A 187 -1.41 -0.30 10.71
CA ARG A 187 -0.52 -1.35 11.25
C ARG A 187 -0.04 -2.31 10.17
N GLU A 188 -0.86 -2.65 9.17
CA GLU A 188 -0.40 -3.41 8.00
C GLU A 188 0.76 -2.69 7.28
N GLN A 189 0.60 -1.38 7.03
CA GLN A 189 1.64 -0.58 6.39
C GLN A 189 2.94 -0.58 7.21
N PHE A 190 2.84 -0.42 8.54
CA PHE A 190 3.99 -0.47 9.43
C PHE A 190 4.78 -1.79 9.28
N PHE A 191 4.10 -2.94 9.30
CA PHE A 191 4.78 -4.23 9.16
C PHE A 191 5.31 -4.47 7.73
N ILE A 192 4.63 -3.98 6.69
CA ILE A 192 5.15 -4.05 5.31
C ILE A 192 6.44 -3.23 5.19
N ASP A 193 6.46 -2.01 5.74
CA ASP A 193 7.64 -1.13 5.67
C ASP A 193 8.79 -1.63 6.55
N THR A 194 8.49 -2.31 7.66
CA THR A 194 9.50 -2.82 8.60
C THR A 194 10.11 -4.14 8.12
N LEU A 195 9.28 -5.05 7.60
CA LEU A 195 9.71 -6.41 7.25
C LEU A 195 10.05 -6.57 5.76
N GLU A 196 9.55 -5.69 4.89
CA GLU A 196 9.72 -5.79 3.43
C GLU A 196 9.36 -7.19 2.84
N PRO A 197 8.17 -7.75 3.13
CA PRO A 197 7.78 -9.11 2.73
C PRO A 197 7.76 -9.33 1.21
N GLU A 198 8.35 -10.42 0.73
CA GLU A 198 8.51 -10.69 -0.71
C GLU A 198 7.20 -11.04 -1.42
N TYR A 199 6.22 -11.55 -0.70
CA TYR A 199 4.91 -11.87 -1.26
C TYR A 199 3.95 -10.66 -1.29
N ASN A 200 4.34 -9.51 -0.71
CA ASN A 200 3.60 -8.25 -0.82
C ASN A 200 4.09 -7.43 -2.03
N ILE A 201 3.45 -7.60 -3.18
CA ILE A 201 3.77 -6.80 -4.39
C ILE A 201 3.51 -5.31 -4.17
N LEU A 202 2.39 -5.01 -3.49
CA LEU A 202 1.97 -3.66 -3.24
C LEU A 202 2.70 -3.15 -2.00
N LYS A 203 3.52 -2.13 -2.19
CA LYS A 203 4.23 -1.46 -1.09
C LYS A 203 3.29 -0.65 -0.19
N LYS A 204 2.14 -0.25 -0.72
CA LYS A 204 1.10 0.46 0.04
C LYS A 204 -0.04 -0.49 0.39
N ALA A 205 -0.32 -0.64 1.67
CA ALA A 205 -1.42 -1.44 2.18
C ALA A 205 -2.75 -0.99 1.54
N GLY A 206 -3.57 -1.96 1.11
CA GLY A 206 -4.90 -1.72 0.55
C GLY A 206 -4.99 -0.91 -0.75
N SER A 207 -3.88 -0.53 -1.40
CA SER A 207 -3.91 0.33 -2.59
C SER A 207 -3.00 -0.16 -3.72
N THR A 208 -3.58 -0.29 -4.91
CA THR A 208 -2.85 -0.54 -6.16
C THR A 208 -2.38 0.76 -6.84
N LEU A 209 -2.70 1.92 -6.28
CA LEU A 209 -2.43 3.21 -6.91
C LEU A 209 -0.92 3.42 -7.06
N GLY A 210 -0.47 3.68 -8.29
CA GLY A 210 0.95 3.87 -8.60
C GLY A 210 1.76 2.59 -8.82
N PHE A 211 1.16 1.39 -8.63
CA PHE A 211 1.83 0.13 -8.96
C PHE A 211 2.08 0.04 -10.47
N LYS A 212 3.35 -0.19 -10.86
CA LYS A 212 3.76 -0.41 -12.25
C LYS A 212 4.13 -1.88 -12.43
N PRO A 213 3.42 -2.63 -13.29
CA PRO A 213 3.78 -4.00 -13.61
C PRO A 213 5.20 -4.11 -14.19
N THR A 214 5.89 -5.22 -13.91
CA THR A 214 7.20 -5.52 -14.48
C THR A 214 7.13 -5.63 -16.01
N GLY A 215 8.26 -5.45 -16.70
CA GLY A 215 8.33 -5.58 -18.16
C GLY A 215 7.78 -6.93 -18.64
N GLU A 216 8.20 -8.02 -17.99
CA GLU A 216 7.69 -9.37 -18.28
C GLU A 216 6.16 -9.49 -18.12
N THR A 217 5.60 -8.87 -17.08
CA THR A 217 4.14 -8.87 -16.86
C THR A 217 3.42 -8.08 -17.94
N LYS A 218 3.96 -6.91 -18.33
CA LYS A 218 3.41 -6.11 -19.44
C LYS A 218 3.42 -6.91 -20.75
N ASP A 219 4.49 -7.64 -21.02
CA ASP A 219 4.61 -8.44 -22.24
C ASP A 219 3.64 -9.62 -22.26
N LYS A 220 3.45 -10.31 -21.13
CA LYS A 220 2.43 -11.37 -20.99
C LYS A 220 1.03 -10.82 -21.23
N LEU A 221 0.69 -9.68 -20.61
CA LEU A 221 -0.60 -9.03 -20.79
C LEU A 221 -0.80 -8.56 -22.24
N SER A 222 0.23 -7.97 -22.86
CA SER A 222 0.22 -7.55 -24.25
C SER A 222 -0.05 -8.73 -25.18
N ARG A 223 0.67 -9.85 -25.01
CA ARG A 223 0.45 -11.08 -25.78
C ARG A 223 -0.95 -11.65 -25.59
N ALA A 224 -1.47 -11.67 -24.36
CA ALA A 224 -2.82 -12.15 -24.08
C ALA A 224 -3.92 -11.23 -24.65
N ALA A 225 -3.66 -9.94 -24.78
CA ALA A 225 -4.58 -8.97 -25.38
C ALA A 225 -4.54 -8.99 -26.92
N MET A 226 -3.42 -9.40 -27.51
CA MET A 226 -3.22 -9.43 -28.95
C MET A 226 -4.21 -10.40 -29.61
N GLY A 227 -4.90 -9.94 -30.66
CA GLY A 227 -5.89 -10.75 -31.38
C GLY A 227 -7.27 -10.81 -30.74
N ARG A 228 -7.53 -10.08 -29.64
CA ARG A 228 -8.87 -10.00 -29.05
C ARG A 228 -9.82 -9.21 -29.97
N ILE A 229 -10.73 -9.91 -30.63
CA ILE A 229 -11.77 -9.31 -31.48
C ILE A 229 -13.06 -9.19 -30.66
N HIS A 230 -13.59 -7.98 -30.55
CA HIS A 230 -14.90 -7.78 -29.95
C HIS A 230 -16.01 -8.34 -30.85
N SER A 231 -16.99 -9.03 -30.25
CA SER A 231 -18.16 -9.52 -30.97
C SER A 231 -18.93 -8.36 -31.61
N LEU A 232 -19.77 -8.67 -32.62
CA LEU A 232 -20.66 -7.68 -33.22
C LEU A 232 -21.55 -7.01 -32.17
N GLU A 233 -22.12 -7.80 -31.27
CA GLU A 233 -22.98 -7.33 -30.19
C GLU A 233 -22.24 -6.41 -29.22
N THR A 234 -21.03 -6.79 -28.78
CA THR A 234 -20.21 -5.96 -27.89
C THR A 234 -19.81 -4.65 -28.57
N ARG A 235 -19.47 -4.68 -29.86
CA ARG A 235 -19.18 -3.45 -30.64
C ARG A 235 -20.39 -2.53 -30.73
N ALA A 236 -21.60 -3.09 -30.91
CA ALA A 236 -22.83 -2.31 -30.94
C ALA A 236 -23.09 -1.62 -29.59
N LYS A 237 -22.96 -2.34 -28.47
CA LYS A 237 -23.12 -1.79 -27.11
C LYS A 237 -22.09 -0.70 -26.79
N ILE A 238 -20.83 -0.88 -27.20
CA ILE A 238 -19.79 0.14 -27.07
C ILE A 238 -20.14 1.38 -27.91
N SER A 239 -20.64 1.19 -29.13
CA SER A 239 -21.05 2.31 -29.99
C SER A 239 -22.22 3.09 -29.38
N GLU A 240 -23.21 2.39 -28.83
CA GLU A 240 -24.37 3.00 -28.18
C GLU A 240 -23.99 3.78 -26.91
N SER A 241 -23.09 3.24 -26.08
CA SER A 241 -22.62 3.95 -24.89
C SER A 241 -21.81 5.20 -25.22
N GLN A 242 -21.02 5.16 -26.30
CA GLN A 242 -20.25 6.31 -26.78
C GLN A 242 -21.15 7.40 -27.36
N LYS A 243 -22.24 7.04 -28.07
CA LYS A 243 -23.22 8.02 -28.59
C LYS A 243 -23.91 8.82 -27.49
N ASN A 244 -24.11 8.21 -26.31
CA ASN A 244 -24.79 8.83 -25.17
C ASN A 244 -23.83 9.43 -24.13
N ASN A 245 -22.53 9.49 -24.41
CA ASN A 245 -21.55 10.00 -23.46
C ASN A 245 -21.61 11.54 -23.36
N LYS A 246 -22.40 12.04 -22.41
CA LYS A 246 -22.53 13.48 -22.11
C LYS A 246 -21.22 14.15 -21.67
N ASN A 247 -20.21 13.37 -21.27
CA ASN A 247 -18.90 13.90 -20.84
C ASN A 247 -17.96 14.17 -22.03
N ASN A 248 -18.36 13.84 -23.26
CA ASN A 248 -17.64 14.21 -24.48
C ASN A 248 -18.65 14.46 -25.63
N PRO A 249 -19.40 15.58 -25.59
CA PRO A 249 -20.51 15.84 -26.52
C PRO A 249 -20.08 16.13 -27.98
N GLY A 250 -18.78 16.08 -28.28
CA GLY A 250 -18.22 16.57 -29.53
C GLY A 250 -18.11 18.11 -29.54
N LEU A 251 -17.38 18.66 -30.52
CA LEU A 251 -17.26 20.10 -30.67
C LEU A 251 -18.49 20.65 -31.39
N ALA A 252 -19.24 21.52 -30.72
CA ALA A 252 -20.35 22.25 -31.32
C ALA A 252 -19.85 23.21 -32.40
N LEU A 253 -20.67 23.46 -33.42
CA LEU A 253 -20.32 24.37 -34.52
C LEU A 253 -21.52 25.14 -35.02
N SER A 254 -21.23 26.36 -35.47
CA SER A 254 -22.14 27.22 -36.20
C SER A 254 -21.82 27.12 -37.69
N VAL A 255 -22.85 26.94 -38.52
CA VAL A 255 -22.70 26.92 -39.99
C VAL A 255 -23.56 28.02 -40.58
N LYS A 256 -22.92 28.94 -41.28
CA LYS A 256 -23.57 30.02 -42.03
C LYS A 256 -23.59 29.67 -43.51
N ASP A 257 -24.77 29.63 -44.11
CA ASP A 257 -24.94 29.49 -45.56
C ASP A 257 -24.74 30.87 -46.21
N LEU A 258 -23.74 30.98 -47.08
CA LEU A 258 -23.37 32.23 -47.74
C LEU A 258 -24.37 32.65 -48.84
N GLU A 259 -25.21 31.75 -49.34
CA GLU A 259 -26.23 32.06 -50.35
C GLU A 259 -27.49 32.66 -49.71
N THR A 260 -27.91 32.10 -48.57
CA THR A 260 -29.16 32.50 -47.88
C THR A 260 -28.91 33.42 -46.69
N ASN A 261 -27.65 33.56 -46.27
CA ASN A 261 -27.21 34.28 -45.08
C ASN A 261 -27.84 33.76 -43.76
N ILE A 262 -28.32 32.51 -43.76
CA ILE A 262 -28.91 31.85 -42.59
C ILE A 262 -27.83 31.10 -41.83
N THR A 263 -27.85 31.20 -40.51
CA THR A 263 -26.92 30.49 -39.61
C THR A 263 -27.66 29.43 -38.80
N ILE A 264 -27.14 28.20 -38.80
CA ILE A 264 -27.68 27.05 -38.07
C ILE A 264 -26.61 26.52 -37.12
N GLU A 265 -27.03 26.15 -35.91
CA GLU A 265 -26.17 25.65 -34.85
C GLU A 265 -26.30 24.12 -34.73
N TYR A 266 -25.17 23.43 -34.68
CA TYR A 266 -25.10 21.98 -34.58
C TYR A 266 -24.34 21.55 -33.33
N SER A 267 -24.82 20.44 -32.73
CA SER A 267 -24.21 19.89 -31.51
C SER A 267 -22.83 19.26 -31.75
N ASN A 268 -22.56 18.74 -32.94
CA ASN A 268 -21.28 18.13 -33.30
C ASN A 268 -21.06 18.04 -34.83
N PHE A 269 -19.82 17.79 -35.26
CA PHE A 269 -19.46 17.64 -36.68
C PHE A 269 -20.24 16.57 -37.42
N THR A 270 -20.66 15.49 -36.74
CA THR A 270 -21.40 14.39 -37.39
C THR A 270 -22.81 14.84 -37.76
N GLN A 271 -23.47 15.58 -36.88
CA GLN A 271 -24.79 16.15 -37.13
C GLN A 271 -24.74 17.13 -38.31
N ALA A 272 -23.84 18.11 -38.26
CA ALA A 272 -23.66 19.09 -39.33
C ALA A 272 -23.35 18.43 -40.68
N ALA A 273 -22.45 17.43 -40.70
CA ALA A 273 -22.10 16.71 -41.91
C ALA A 273 -23.30 15.97 -42.51
N SER A 274 -24.11 15.31 -41.68
CA SER A 274 -25.29 14.56 -42.15
C SER A 274 -26.37 15.47 -42.74
N GLU A 275 -26.66 16.60 -42.09
CA GLU A 275 -27.72 17.53 -42.53
C GLU A 275 -27.31 18.33 -43.78
N LEU A 276 -26.02 18.65 -43.93
CA LEU A 276 -25.48 19.37 -45.09
C LEU A 276 -25.08 18.44 -46.26
N GLY A 277 -25.21 17.12 -46.11
CA GLY A 277 -24.85 16.15 -47.14
C GLY A 277 -23.34 15.98 -47.37
N PHE A 278 -22.52 16.26 -46.35
CA PHE A 278 -21.06 16.11 -46.40
C PHE A 278 -20.58 14.88 -45.63
N SER A 279 -19.36 14.41 -45.96
CA SER A 279 -18.69 13.46 -45.08
C SER A 279 -18.17 14.18 -43.83
N ARG A 280 -18.26 13.55 -42.66
CA ARG A 280 -17.68 14.06 -41.40
C ARG A 280 -16.20 14.44 -41.57
N THR A 281 -15.46 13.67 -42.37
CA THR A 281 -14.05 13.92 -42.69
C THR A 281 -13.83 15.26 -43.37
N THR A 282 -14.76 15.73 -44.21
CA THR A 282 -14.67 17.03 -44.88
C THR A 282 -14.62 18.18 -43.86
N ILE A 283 -15.55 18.18 -42.90
CA ILE A 283 -15.59 19.20 -41.83
C ILE A 283 -14.38 19.04 -40.90
N SER A 284 -14.01 17.81 -40.52
CA SER A 284 -12.86 17.57 -39.62
C SER A 284 -11.53 17.97 -40.24
N MET A 285 -11.34 17.76 -41.54
CA MET A 285 -10.11 18.11 -42.24
C MET A 285 -10.01 19.63 -42.43
N GLY A 286 -11.12 20.30 -42.77
CA GLY A 286 -11.18 21.76 -42.80
C GLY A 286 -10.84 22.37 -41.44
N PHE A 287 -11.37 21.83 -40.35
CA PHE A 287 -11.05 22.28 -39.00
C PHE A 287 -9.54 22.12 -38.66
N LYS A 288 -8.94 20.97 -39.03
CA LYS A 288 -7.51 20.71 -38.80
C LYS A 288 -6.60 21.62 -39.62
N GLN A 289 -6.93 21.86 -40.89
CA GLN A 289 -6.12 22.68 -41.80
C GLN A 289 -6.14 24.16 -41.39
N ASN A 290 -7.26 24.62 -40.84
CA ASN A 290 -7.45 26.00 -40.43
C ASN A 290 -7.20 26.22 -38.93
N ASN A 291 -6.63 25.24 -38.21
CA ASN A 291 -6.32 25.34 -36.77
C ASN A 291 -7.49 25.89 -35.92
N GLY A 292 -8.72 25.56 -36.28
CA GLY A 292 -9.93 25.99 -35.56
C GLY A 292 -10.41 27.42 -35.83
N THR A 293 -9.84 28.15 -36.79
CA THR A 293 -10.46 29.38 -37.30
C THR A 293 -11.65 29.05 -38.21
N PRO A 294 -12.57 30.01 -38.45
CA PRO A 294 -13.67 29.83 -39.39
C PRO A 294 -13.16 29.43 -40.78
N PHE A 295 -13.80 28.44 -41.40
CA PHE A 295 -13.40 27.94 -42.72
C PHE A 295 -14.61 27.66 -43.60
N VAL A 296 -14.44 27.83 -44.91
CA VAL A 296 -15.51 27.62 -45.89
C VAL A 296 -15.42 26.24 -46.50
N VAL A 297 -16.51 25.48 -46.44
CA VAL A 297 -16.66 24.17 -47.07
C VAL A 297 -17.45 24.32 -48.37
N LYS A 298 -16.90 23.76 -49.46
CA LYS A 298 -17.53 23.73 -50.79
C LYS A 298 -17.93 25.11 -51.35
N GLY A 299 -17.29 26.19 -50.87
CA GLY A 299 -17.54 27.56 -51.33
C GLY A 299 -18.88 28.15 -50.88
N ARG A 300 -19.68 27.44 -50.07
CA ARG A 300 -21.04 27.83 -49.69
C ARG A 300 -21.26 27.95 -48.19
N TYR A 301 -20.65 27.07 -47.40
CA TYR A 301 -20.93 26.99 -45.96
C TYR A 301 -19.72 27.45 -45.17
N GLU A 302 -19.84 28.57 -44.47
CA GLU A 302 -18.84 29.04 -43.51
C GLU A 302 -19.07 28.35 -42.15
N ILE A 303 -18.07 27.60 -41.70
CA ILE A 303 -18.13 26.80 -40.46
C ILE A 303 -17.27 27.47 -39.40
N THR A 304 -17.87 27.75 -38.24
CA THR A 304 -17.18 28.24 -37.04
C THR A 304 -17.35 27.23 -35.91
N VAL A 305 -16.24 26.71 -35.39
CA VAL A 305 -16.27 25.74 -34.30
C VAL A 305 -16.27 26.48 -32.97
N LYS A 306 -17.22 26.16 -32.10
CA LYS A 306 -17.32 26.76 -30.78
C LYS A 306 -16.30 26.10 -29.85
N PRO A 307 -15.50 26.89 -29.10
CA PRO A 307 -14.64 26.33 -28.07
C PRO A 307 -15.53 25.64 -27.01
N SER A 308 -15.09 24.46 -26.59
CA SER A 308 -15.70 23.65 -25.51
C SER A 308 -15.51 24.28 -24.15
#